data_AF-A0A941LR28-F1
#
_entry.id   AF-A0A941LR28-F1
#
_cell.length_a   1.000
_cell.length_b   1.000
_cell.length_c   1.000
_cell.angle_alpha   90.00
_cell.angle_beta   90.00
_cell.angle_gamma   90.00
#
_symmetry.space_group_name_H-M   'P 1'
#
loop_
_entity.id
_entity.type
_entity.pdbx_description
1 polymer ?
#
loop_
_entity_poly.entity_id
_entity_poly.type
_entity_poly.pdbx_seq_one_letter_code
_entity_poly.pdbx_strand_id
1 'polypeptide(L)'
;MKLSRQLSWFILLFVVAVMACSTGPPRELIERNDHSGLATWYEQEALRLRGKAEEMRQMGDRYAVFSSPHLSPKETKADLIAHCRSFMQYYTKAAEEAEALAKLHREQEPVIP
;
A
#
# COMPACT_ATOMS: atom_id res chain seq x y z
N MET A 1 24.30 -12.25 -28.97
CA MET A 1 24.77 -11.72 -27.65
C MET A 1 24.14 -10.38 -27.25
N LYS A 2 23.83 -9.43 -28.16
CA LYS A 2 23.26 -8.12 -27.79
C LYS A 2 21.80 -8.17 -27.31
N LEU A 3 20.96 -9.03 -27.91
CA LEU A 3 19.53 -9.12 -27.59
C LEU A 3 19.25 -9.77 -26.23
N SER A 4 19.99 -10.81 -25.89
CA SER A 4 19.94 -11.47 -24.57
C SER A 4 20.34 -10.53 -23.43
N ARG A 5 21.37 -9.69 -23.65
CA ARG A 5 21.83 -8.70 -22.66
C ARG A 5 20.80 -7.58 -22.43
N GLN A 6 20.14 -7.12 -23.49
CA GLN A 6 19.05 -6.14 -23.39
C GLN A 6 17.83 -6.73 -22.67
N LEU A 7 17.45 -7.96 -23.00
CA LEU A 7 16.32 -8.64 -22.35
C LEU A 7 16.58 -8.87 -20.85
N SER A 8 17.81 -9.24 -20.47
CA SER A 8 18.20 -9.33 -19.05
C SER A 8 18.12 -7.98 -18.32
N TRP A 9 18.47 -6.87 -18.97
CA TRP A 9 18.34 -5.54 -18.38
C TRP A 9 16.89 -5.13 -18.20
N PHE A 10 16.02 -5.41 -19.17
CA PHE A 10 14.59 -5.14 -19.04
C PHE A 10 13.94 -6.02 -17.96
N ILE A 11 14.34 -7.29 -17.86
CA ILE A 11 13.87 -8.19 -16.79
C ILE A 11 14.36 -7.70 -15.42
N LEU A 12 15.62 -7.26 -15.30
CA LEU A 12 16.15 -6.72 -14.05
C LEU A 12 15.42 -5.43 -13.62
N LEU A 13 15.19 -4.50 -14.55
CA LEU A 13 14.41 -3.29 -14.30
C LEU A 13 12.97 -3.61 -13.89
N PHE A 14 12.35 -4.59 -14.54
CA PHE A 14 11.01 -5.05 -14.20
C PHE A 14 10.99 -5.65 -12.78
N VAL A 15 11.94 -6.52 -12.43
CA VAL A 15 12.05 -7.13 -11.09
C VAL A 15 12.24 -6.08 -10.00
N VAL A 16 13.06 -5.04 -10.23
CA VAL A 16 13.22 -3.92 -9.29
C VAL A 16 11.91 -3.14 -9.12
N ALA A 17 11.12 -2.98 -10.19
CA ALA A 17 9.85 -2.26 -10.13
C ALA A 17 8.74 -3.01 -9.36
N VAL A 18 8.75 -4.36 -9.33
CA VAL A 18 7.71 -5.15 -8.63
C VAL A 18 7.98 -5.41 -7.15
N MET A 19 9.19 -5.12 -6.64
CA MET A 19 9.59 -5.37 -5.24
C MET A 19 9.24 -4.24 -4.26
N ALA A 20 8.23 -3.42 -4.56
CA ALA A 20 7.68 -2.44 -3.62
C ALA A 20 6.72 -3.12 -2.61
N CYS A 21 7.26 -4.08 -1.85
CA CYS A 21 6.59 -4.68 -0.69
C CYS A 21 6.68 -3.73 0.50
N SER A 22 5.67 -3.74 1.38
CA SER A 22 5.45 -2.76 2.46
C SER A 22 6.73 -2.28 3.15
N THR A 23 7.17 -1.08 2.78
CA THR A 23 8.29 -0.39 3.42
C THR A 23 7.73 0.47 4.54
N GLY A 24 8.28 0.35 5.75
CA GLY A 24 8.11 1.38 6.78
C GLY A 24 8.78 2.71 6.36
N PRO A 25 8.68 3.75 7.19
CA PRO A 25 9.34 5.02 6.89
C PRO A 25 10.85 4.82 6.65
N PRO A 26 11.46 5.57 5.72
CA PRO A 26 12.90 5.50 5.47
C PRO A 26 13.69 5.72 6.76
N ARG A 27 14.58 4.78 7.10
CA ARG A 27 15.41 4.85 8.32
C ARG A 27 16.21 6.13 8.43
N GLU A 28 16.70 6.64 7.31
CA GLU A 28 17.43 7.90 7.20
C GLU A 28 16.66 9.09 7.78
N LEU A 29 15.35 9.16 7.58
CA LEU A 29 14.53 10.26 8.11
C LEU A 29 14.42 10.19 9.64
N ILE A 30 14.38 8.98 10.19
CA ILE A 30 14.39 8.76 11.64
C ILE A 30 15.75 9.13 12.22
N GLU A 31 16.84 8.64 11.61
CA GLU A 31 18.21 8.87 12.09
C GLU A 31 18.58 10.36 12.07
N ARG A 32 18.04 11.13 11.12
CA ARG A 32 18.25 12.58 11.02
C ARG A 32 17.27 13.41 11.85
N ASN A 33 16.34 12.77 12.56
CA ASN A 33 15.24 13.45 13.24
C ASN A 33 14.46 14.40 12.32
N ASP A 34 14.30 14.00 11.05
CA ASP A 34 13.63 14.78 10.01
C ASP A 34 12.12 14.60 10.10
N HIS A 35 11.51 15.36 11.01
CA HIS A 35 10.07 15.32 11.22
C HIS A 35 9.28 15.80 10.00
N SER A 36 9.81 16.73 9.21
CA SER A 36 9.17 17.22 7.98
C SER A 36 9.07 16.12 6.92
N GLY A 37 10.19 15.42 6.71
CA GLY A 37 10.27 14.27 5.81
C GLY A 37 9.37 13.11 6.28
N LEU A 38 9.35 12.82 7.59
CA LEU A 38 8.47 11.78 8.14
C LEU A 38 6.99 12.15 7.98
N ALA A 39 6.60 13.41 8.19
CA ALA A 39 5.23 13.84 7.96
C ALA A 39 4.80 13.62 6.51
N THR A 40 5.62 14.09 5.56
CA THR A 40 5.37 13.91 4.12
C THR A 40 5.26 12.44 3.74
N TRP A 41 6.13 11.59 4.28
CA TRP A 41 6.11 10.17 4.01
C TRP A 41 4.82 9.51 4.49
N TYR A 42 4.38 9.82 5.72
CA TYR A 42 3.15 9.27 6.27
C TYR A 42 1.89 9.77 5.54
N GLU A 43 1.89 10.99 5.01
CA GLU A 43 0.80 11.48 4.13
C GLU A 43 0.70 10.66 2.84
N GLN A 44 1.84 10.38 2.20
CA GLN A 44 1.88 9.52 1.02
C GLN A 44 1.45 8.09 1.34
N GLU A 45 1.87 7.56 2.49
CA GLU A 45 1.49 6.23 2.94
C GLU A 45 -0.03 6.13 3.20
N ALA A 46 -0.63 7.15 3.81
CA ALA A 46 -2.08 7.22 3.97
C ALA A 46 -2.83 7.18 2.62
N LEU A 47 -2.37 7.94 1.62
CA LEU A 47 -2.94 7.91 0.27
C LEU A 47 -2.79 6.53 -0.38
N ARG A 48 -1.61 5.91 -0.24
CA ARG A 48 -1.33 4.56 -0.76
C ARG A 48 -2.23 3.50 -0.12
N LEU A 49 -2.49 3.61 1.18
CA LEU A 49 -3.36 2.70 1.92
C LEU A 49 -4.83 2.88 1.55
N ARG A 50 -5.30 4.11 1.32
CA ARG A 50 -6.63 4.35 0.74
C ARG A 50 -6.78 3.74 -0.66
N GLY A 51 -5.75 3.82 -1.50
CA GLY A 51 -5.70 3.14 -2.78
C GLY A 51 -5.93 1.63 -2.63
N LYS A 52 -5.25 0.99 -1.67
CA LYS A 52 -5.46 -0.44 -1.37
C LYS A 52 -6.86 -0.74 -0.85
N ALA A 53 -7.45 0.12 -0.01
CA ALA A 53 -8.83 -0.07 0.44
C ALA A 53 -9.81 -0.04 -0.75
N GLU A 54 -9.60 0.87 -1.70
CA GLU A 54 -10.40 0.98 -2.91
C GLU A 54 -10.22 -0.22 -3.85
N GLU A 55 -9.00 -0.73 -4.00
CA GLU A 55 -8.74 -1.97 -4.75
C GLU A 55 -9.53 -3.15 -4.16
N MET A 56 -9.59 -3.26 -2.82
CA MET A 56 -10.36 -4.30 -2.14
C MET A 56 -11.87 -4.12 -2.32
N ARG A 57 -12.36 -2.87 -2.31
CA ARG A 57 -13.77 -2.56 -2.61
C ARG A 57 -14.14 -3.05 -4.02
N GLN A 58 -13.35 -2.69 -5.03
CA GLN A 58 -13.56 -3.12 -6.41
C GLN A 58 -13.48 -4.64 -6.56
N MET A 59 -12.57 -5.30 -5.85
CA MET A 59 -12.49 -6.76 -5.85
C MET A 59 -13.76 -7.40 -5.27
N GLY A 60 -14.26 -6.87 -4.16
CA GLY A 60 -15.54 -7.30 -3.57
C GLY A 60 -16.71 -7.15 -4.55
N ASP A 61 -16.78 -6.04 -5.28
CA ASP A 61 -17.80 -5.81 -6.31
C ASP A 61 -17.71 -6.85 -7.44
N ARG A 62 -16.49 -7.19 -7.88
CA ARG A 62 -16.29 -8.25 -8.89
C ARG A 62 -16.81 -9.59 -8.39
N TYR A 63 -16.45 -10.00 -7.17
CA TYR A 63 -16.99 -11.24 -6.59
C TYR A 63 -18.51 -11.21 -6.44
N ALA A 64 -19.10 -10.05 -6.16
CA ALA A 64 -20.55 -9.87 -6.06
C ALA A 64 -21.28 -10.05 -7.41
N VAL A 65 -20.68 -9.65 -8.52
CA VAL A 65 -21.32 -9.70 -9.84
C VAL A 65 -21.03 -10.98 -10.61
N PHE A 66 -19.81 -11.52 -10.52
CA PHE A 66 -19.45 -12.71 -11.30
C PHE A 66 -19.93 -14.01 -10.65
N SER A 67 -20.51 -14.89 -11.46
CA SER A 67 -20.58 -16.33 -11.18
C SER A 67 -19.15 -16.84 -11.28
N SER A 68 -18.59 -17.39 -10.20
CA SER A 68 -17.20 -17.86 -10.19
C SER A 68 -17.13 -19.38 -10.44
N PRO A 69 -16.99 -19.85 -11.69
CA PRO A 69 -16.77 -21.27 -11.99
C PRO A 69 -15.39 -21.79 -11.53
N HIS A 70 -14.51 -20.90 -11.05
CA HIS A 70 -13.13 -21.21 -10.64
C HIS A 70 -12.89 -21.05 -9.13
N LEU A 71 -13.95 -20.94 -8.31
CA LEU A 71 -13.78 -21.00 -6.86
C LEU A 71 -13.17 -22.35 -6.47
N SER A 72 -12.17 -22.31 -5.59
CA SER A 72 -11.71 -23.51 -4.88
C SER A 72 -12.90 -24.14 -4.14
N PRO A 73 -12.98 -25.48 -4.02
CA PRO A 73 -14.04 -26.14 -3.25
C PRO A 73 -14.15 -25.68 -1.79
N LYS A 74 -13.13 -24.98 -1.27
CA LYS A 74 -13.05 -24.52 0.12
C LYS A 74 -13.54 -23.09 0.35
N GLU A 75 -13.73 -22.30 -0.70
CA GLU A 75 -14.09 -20.88 -0.56
C GLU A 75 -15.46 -20.64 -1.20
N THR A 76 -16.35 -19.99 -0.46
CA THR A 76 -17.62 -19.53 -1.03
C THR A 76 -17.47 -18.09 -1.53
N LYS A 77 -18.36 -17.68 -2.43
CA LYS A 77 -18.49 -16.28 -2.84
C LYS A 77 -18.67 -15.34 -1.64
N ALA A 78 -19.43 -15.76 -0.63
CA ALA A 78 -19.65 -14.98 0.58
C ALA A 78 -18.35 -14.79 1.37
N ASP A 79 -17.52 -15.84 1.46
CA ASP A 79 -16.23 -15.78 2.15
C ASP A 79 -15.27 -14.80 1.46
N LEU A 80 -15.20 -14.83 0.13
CA LEU A 80 -14.36 -13.89 -0.62
C LEU A 80 -14.81 -12.43 -0.46
N ILE A 81 -16.13 -12.18 -0.48
CA ILE A 81 -16.65 -10.83 -0.25
C ILE A 81 -16.35 -10.38 1.19
N ALA A 82 -16.52 -11.26 2.18
CA ALA A 82 -16.20 -10.96 3.58
C ALA A 82 -14.69 -10.68 3.76
N HIS A 83 -13.83 -11.44 3.09
CA HIS A 83 -12.39 -11.23 3.06
C HIS A 83 -12.05 -9.84 2.50
N CYS A 84 -12.59 -9.47 1.34
CA CYS A 84 -12.39 -8.13 0.77
C CYS A 84 -12.84 -7.00 1.71
N ARG A 85 -13.98 -7.17 2.40
CA ARG A 85 -14.44 -6.18 3.39
C ARG A 85 -13.49 -6.06 4.58
N SER A 86 -12.94 -7.17 5.06
CA SER A 86 -11.97 -7.15 6.15
C SER A 86 -10.70 -6.39 5.76
N PHE A 87 -10.15 -6.63 4.57
CA PHE A 87 -8.98 -5.88 4.08
C PHE A 87 -9.28 -4.41 3.81
N MET A 88 -10.47 -4.09 3.29
CA MET A 88 -10.90 -2.70 3.12
C MET A 88 -10.90 -1.96 4.47
N GLN A 89 -11.47 -2.57 5.52
CA GLN A 89 -11.45 -1.99 6.87
C GLN A 89 -10.03 -1.85 7.42
N TYR A 90 -9.20 -2.89 7.26
CA TYR A 90 -7.80 -2.87 7.69
C TYR A 90 -7.02 -1.72 7.05
N TYR A 91 -7.08 -1.58 5.71
CA TYR A 91 -6.35 -0.53 5.02
C TYR A 91 -6.91 0.87 5.29
N THR A 92 -8.22 0.99 5.49
CA THR A 92 -8.84 2.26 5.91
C THR A 92 -8.28 2.71 7.26
N LYS A 93 -8.29 1.81 8.25
CA LYS A 93 -7.74 2.10 9.58
C LYS A 93 -6.24 2.41 9.53
N ALA A 94 -5.47 1.65 8.76
CA ALA A 94 -4.05 1.92 8.59
C ALA A 94 -3.79 3.29 7.94
N ALA A 95 -4.64 3.73 7.01
CA ALA A 95 -4.54 5.06 6.42
C ALA A 95 -4.80 6.16 7.46
N GLU A 96 -5.81 5.98 8.32
CA GLU A 96 -6.10 6.90 9.42
C GLU A 96 -4.93 6.99 10.43
N GLU A 97 -4.32 5.85 10.77
CA GLU A 97 -3.14 5.80 11.64
C GLU A 97 -1.93 6.51 10.99
N ALA A 98 -1.72 6.33 9.68
CA ALA A 98 -0.68 7.05 8.95
C ALA A 98 -0.92 8.57 8.95
N GLU A 99 -2.16 9.04 8.76
CA GLU A 99 -2.48 10.47 8.86
C GLU A 99 -2.24 11.03 10.26
N ALA A 100 -2.60 10.27 11.29
CA ALA A 100 -2.33 10.65 12.67
C ALA A 100 -0.82 10.81 12.91
N LEU A 101 0.01 9.89 12.40
CA LEU A 101 1.47 9.99 12.47
C LEU A 101 2.00 11.20 11.69
N ALA A 102 1.47 11.46 10.49
CA ALA A 102 1.85 12.65 9.72
C ALA A 102 1.56 13.96 10.48
N LYS A 103 0.41 14.02 11.16
CA LYS A 103 0.05 15.16 12.01
C LYS A 103 1.00 15.31 13.19
N LEU A 104 1.28 14.22 13.92
CA LEU A 104 2.21 14.23 15.05
C LEU A 104 3.61 14.70 14.64
N HIS A 105 4.11 14.27 13.49
CA HIS A 105 5.41 14.73 13.00
C HIS A 105 5.42 16.21 12.62
N ARG A 106 4.36 16.76 12.00
CA ARG A 106 4.24 18.21 11.76
C ARG A 106 4.29 19.04 13.04
N GLU A 107 3.66 18.56 14.10
CA GLU A 107 3.65 19.25 15.40
C GLU A 107 5.03 19.27 16.09
N GLN A 108 6.00 18.46 15.62
CA GLN A 108 7.38 18.48 16.09
C GLN A 108 8.28 19.46 15.32
N GLU A 109 7.79 20.09 14.23
CA GLU A 109 8.55 21.14 13.57
C GLU A 109 8.65 22.36 14.51
N PRO A 110 9.86 22.90 14.74
CA PRO A 110 10.01 24.07 15.58
C PRO A 110 9.29 25.26 14.94
N VAL A 111 8.34 25.84 15.68
CA VAL A 111 7.77 27.15 15.35
C VAL A 111 8.91 28.16 15.55
N ILE A 112 9.59 28.53 14.47
CA ILE A 112 10.57 29.62 14.50
C ILE A 112 9.78 30.92 14.83
N PRO A 113 10.05 31.59 15.96
CA PRO A 113 9.44 32.89 16.27
C PRO A 113 9.95 34.00 15.35
#